data_AF-A0A060BT76-F1
#
_entry.id   AF-A0A060BT76-F1
#
_cell.length_a   1.000
_cell.length_b   1.000
_cell.length_c   1.000
_cell.angle_alpha   90.00
_cell.angle_beta   90.00
_cell.angle_gamma   90.00
#
_symmetry.space_group_name_H-M   'P 1'
#
loop_
_entity.id
_entity.type
_entity.pdbx_description
1 polymer ?
#
loop_
_entity_poly.entity_id
_entity_poly.type
_entity_poly.pdbx_seq_one_letter_code
_entity_poly.pdbx_strand_id
1 'polypeptide(L)'
;ADTLELQDARHHSLLSLDLAALAQGRVVLTHAPGDALYGIHGYDKDQSVAAGLLRSGAQVAKAGEQGYAGAPFVWSTAGYGVLVDSDGAHYALHDGRIDIDHLSKPALDVYLMAGDPPRLFGELADLSGHAPLFPKWASGFINSQWGIDEQEFRAIV
;
A
#
# COMPACT_ATOMS: atom_id res chain seq x y z
N ALA A 1 11.10 -25.52 -9.80
CA ALA A 1 10.94 -25.40 -8.34
C ALA A 1 11.94 -24.33 -7.91
N ASP A 2 11.48 -23.08 -7.90
CA ASP A 2 12.22 -21.88 -7.44
C ASP A 2 11.18 -20.85 -6.96
N THR A 3 10.24 -21.29 -6.13
CA THR A 3 9.13 -20.47 -5.64
C THR A 3 9.03 -20.58 -4.13
N LEU A 4 8.83 -19.45 -3.46
CA LEU A 4 8.40 -19.40 -2.06
C LEU A 4 6.87 -19.34 -2.03
N GLU A 5 6.23 -20.21 -1.27
CA GLU A 5 4.76 -20.25 -1.15
C GLU A 5 4.32 -19.73 0.22
N LEU A 6 3.33 -18.84 0.22
CA LEU A 6 2.63 -18.39 1.42
C LEU A 6 1.30 -19.12 1.55
N GLN A 7 1.11 -19.79 2.68
CA GLN A 7 -0.14 -20.49 3.00
C GLN A 7 -0.73 -19.95 4.29
N ASP A 8 -2.06 -20.03 4.42
CA ASP A 8 -2.73 -19.78 5.69
C ASP A 8 -2.55 -20.97 6.67
N ALA A 9 -3.06 -20.81 7.89
CA ALA A 9 -3.00 -21.87 8.91
C ALA A 9 -3.80 -23.14 8.56
N ARG A 10 -4.62 -23.11 7.49
CA ARG A 10 -5.39 -24.24 6.97
C ARG A 10 -4.71 -24.87 5.74
N HIS A 11 -3.48 -24.47 5.43
CA HIS A 11 -2.73 -24.89 4.24
C HIS A 11 -3.39 -24.48 2.92
N HIS A 12 -4.23 -23.44 2.93
CA HIS A 12 -4.71 -22.82 1.71
C HIS A 12 -3.61 -21.91 1.15
N SER A 13 -3.25 -22.12 -0.11
CA SER A 13 -2.28 -21.29 -0.83
C SER A 13 -2.84 -19.90 -1.07
N LEU A 14 -2.15 -18.87 -0.59
CA LEU A 14 -2.53 -17.47 -0.74
C LEU A 14 -1.78 -16.82 -1.88
N LEU A 15 -0.45 -16.98 -1.90
CA LEU A 15 0.40 -16.42 -2.94
C LEU A 15 1.69 -17.24 -3.09
N SER A 16 2.34 -17.11 -4.23
CA SER A 16 3.71 -17.59 -4.42
C SER A 16 4.61 -16.52 -5.01
N LEU A 17 5.88 -16.48 -4.59
CA LEU A 17 6.92 -15.56 -5.05
C LEU A 17 7.96 -16.34 -5.88
N ASP A 18 8.28 -15.84 -7.07
CA ASP A 18 9.34 -16.36 -7.94
C ASP A 18 10.73 -15.93 -7.43
N LEU A 19 11.52 -16.89 -6.95
CA LEU A 19 12.86 -16.66 -6.40
C LEU A 19 13.91 -16.37 -7.47
N ALA A 20 13.73 -16.89 -8.69
CA ALA A 20 14.63 -16.63 -9.80
C ALA A 20 14.45 -15.19 -10.32
N ALA A 21 13.21 -14.69 -10.35
CA ALA A 21 12.93 -13.28 -10.62
C ALA A 21 13.48 -12.38 -9.50
N LEU A 22 13.31 -12.77 -8.23
CA LEU A 22 13.83 -12.03 -7.09
C LEU A 22 15.35 -11.87 -7.16
N ALA A 23 16.08 -12.93 -7.53
CA ALA A 23 17.52 -12.90 -7.74
C ALA A 23 17.97 -11.95 -8.87
N GLN A 24 17.05 -11.55 -9.75
CA GLN A 24 17.27 -10.58 -10.84
C GLN A 24 16.79 -9.16 -10.49
N GLY A 25 16.40 -8.91 -9.23
CA GLY A 25 15.91 -7.61 -8.79
C GLY A 25 14.47 -7.30 -9.18
N ARG A 26 13.65 -8.33 -9.46
CA ARG A 26 12.22 -8.20 -9.76
C ARG A 26 11.39 -8.99 -8.76
N VAL A 27 10.26 -8.46 -8.32
CA VAL A 27 9.33 -9.22 -7.47
C VAL A 27 8.18 -9.69 -8.36
N VAL A 28 8.05 -11.00 -8.53
CA VAL A 28 6.98 -11.60 -9.34
C VAL A 28 6.20 -12.56 -8.48
N LEU A 29 4.90 -12.30 -8.34
CA LEU A 29 4.01 -13.02 -7.46
C LEU A 29 2.86 -13.62 -8.27
N THR A 30 2.41 -14.81 -7.88
CA THR A 30 1.20 -15.45 -8.41
C THR A 30 0.18 -15.60 -7.28
N HIS A 31 -1.09 -15.31 -7.57
CA HIS A 31 -2.21 -15.45 -6.63
C HIS A 31 -3.43 -16.03 -7.35
N ALA A 32 -4.54 -16.24 -6.64
CA ALA A 32 -5.73 -16.82 -7.27
C ALA A 32 -6.37 -15.82 -8.26
N PRO A 33 -6.82 -16.28 -9.44
CA PRO A 33 -7.60 -15.44 -10.35
C PRO A 33 -8.86 -14.89 -9.65
N GLY A 34 -9.17 -13.62 -9.87
CA GLY A 34 -10.30 -12.93 -9.28
C GLY A 34 -10.05 -12.31 -7.90
N ASP A 35 -8.88 -12.49 -7.28
CA ASP A 35 -8.55 -11.81 -6.03
C ASP A 35 -8.57 -10.29 -6.24
N ALA A 36 -9.31 -9.59 -5.37
CA ALA A 36 -9.38 -8.14 -5.38
C ALA A 36 -8.08 -7.55 -4.81
N LEU A 37 -7.41 -6.68 -5.57
CA LEU A 37 -6.17 -6.03 -5.16
C LEU A 37 -6.42 -4.58 -4.73
N TYR A 38 -5.74 -4.17 -3.66
CA TYR A 38 -5.86 -2.86 -3.00
C TYR A 38 -4.49 -2.29 -2.65
N GLY A 39 -4.45 -1.01 -2.24
CA GLY A 39 -3.24 -0.32 -1.82
C GLY A 39 -2.57 0.45 -2.96
N ILE A 40 -1.24 0.45 -2.96
CA ILE A 40 -0.31 1.12 -3.88
C ILE A 40 -0.41 2.66 -3.81
N HIS A 41 -1.59 3.23 -4.04
CA HIS A 41 -1.82 4.66 -3.97
C HIS A 41 -3.29 5.08 -3.81
N GLY A 42 -3.51 6.35 -3.46
CA GLY A 42 -4.76 7.10 -3.58
C GLY A 42 -4.80 7.96 -4.84
N TYR A 43 -5.60 9.02 -4.83
CA TYR A 43 -5.74 9.95 -5.96
C TYR A 43 -5.28 11.34 -5.52
N ASP A 44 -4.67 12.09 -6.43
CA ASP A 44 -4.48 13.53 -6.23
C ASP A 44 -5.77 14.30 -6.51
N LYS A 45 -5.77 15.60 -6.23
CA LYS A 45 -6.94 16.48 -6.41
C LYS A 45 -7.46 16.60 -7.87
N ASP A 46 -6.61 16.31 -8.87
CA ASP A 46 -6.92 16.50 -10.28
C ASP A 46 -7.24 15.17 -11.00
N GLN A 47 -7.01 14.04 -10.34
CA GLN A 47 -7.27 12.70 -10.87
C GLN A 47 -8.74 12.26 -10.71
N SER A 48 -9.22 11.49 -11.69
CA SER A 48 -10.52 10.83 -11.59
C SER A 48 -10.48 9.70 -10.57
N VAL A 49 -11.44 9.71 -9.64
CA VAL A 49 -11.62 8.67 -8.61
C VAL A 49 -12.55 7.54 -9.03
N ALA A 50 -13.01 7.53 -10.29
CA ALA A 50 -14.05 6.59 -10.76
C ALA A 50 -13.65 5.11 -10.65
N ALA A 51 -12.35 4.80 -10.67
CA ALA A 51 -11.84 3.44 -10.48
C ALA A 51 -11.93 2.94 -9.03
N GLY A 52 -12.17 3.83 -8.06
CA GLY A 52 -12.40 3.46 -6.66
C GLY A 52 -11.17 2.85 -5.98
N LEU A 53 -11.38 1.81 -5.16
CA LEU A 53 -10.33 1.21 -4.32
C LEU A 53 -9.57 0.06 -5.00
N LEU A 54 -10.17 -0.56 -6.02
CA LEU A 54 -9.56 -1.69 -6.70
C LEU A 54 -8.36 -1.24 -7.54
N ARG A 55 -7.35 -2.11 -7.62
CA ARG A 55 -6.12 -1.88 -8.38
C ARG A 55 -5.97 -2.96 -9.45
N SER A 56 -5.66 -2.54 -10.68
CA SER A 56 -5.48 -3.42 -11.84
C SER A 56 -4.62 -2.73 -12.90
N GLY A 57 -3.92 -3.49 -13.75
CA GLY A 57 -3.06 -2.91 -14.78
C GLY A 57 -1.82 -2.21 -14.22
N ALA A 58 -1.34 -1.20 -14.93
CA ALA A 58 -0.13 -0.47 -14.56
C ALA A 58 -0.40 0.51 -13.40
N GLN A 59 0.37 0.42 -12.32
CA GLN A 59 0.28 1.31 -11.15
C GLN A 59 1.69 1.77 -10.74
N VAL A 60 1.78 2.93 -10.09
CA VAL A 60 3.05 3.47 -9.60
C VAL A 60 2.91 3.84 -8.13
N ALA A 61 3.71 3.22 -7.28
CA ALA A 61 3.86 3.63 -5.89
C ALA A 61 4.79 4.84 -5.82
N LYS A 62 4.29 5.95 -5.29
CA LYS A 62 5.03 7.19 -5.02
C LYS A 62 4.29 8.02 -3.98
N ALA A 63 5.00 8.94 -3.32
CA ALA A 63 4.36 9.91 -2.43
C ALA A 63 3.38 10.83 -3.20
N GLY A 64 3.76 11.26 -4.41
CA GLY A 64 2.95 12.14 -5.25
C GLY A 64 2.82 13.55 -4.67
N GLU A 65 1.71 14.23 -5.00
CA GLU A 65 1.44 15.61 -4.61
C GLU A 65 -0.06 15.86 -4.41
N GLN A 66 -0.42 16.99 -3.80
CA GLN A 66 -1.80 17.51 -3.77
C GLN A 66 -2.86 16.49 -3.30
N GLY A 67 -2.57 15.77 -2.21
CA GLY A 67 -3.46 14.76 -1.63
C GLY A 67 -3.20 13.33 -2.08
N TYR A 68 -2.28 13.11 -3.03
CA TYR A 68 -1.78 11.78 -3.34
C TYR A 68 -1.11 11.17 -2.10
N ALA A 69 -1.28 9.86 -1.95
CA ALA A 69 -0.59 9.06 -0.96
C ALA A 69 -0.31 7.72 -1.61
N GLY A 70 0.93 7.23 -1.56
CA GLY A 70 1.28 5.94 -2.12
C GLY A 70 2.48 5.32 -1.43
N ALA A 71 2.53 4.00 -1.50
CA ALA A 71 3.56 3.18 -0.88
C ALA A 71 3.70 1.86 -1.67
N PRO A 72 4.87 1.19 -1.63
CA PRO A 72 5.08 -0.09 -2.30
C PRO A 72 4.40 -1.25 -1.53
N PHE A 73 3.11 -1.12 -1.27
CA PHE A 73 2.28 -2.07 -0.53
C PHE A 73 1.02 -2.42 -1.34
N VAL A 74 0.89 -3.69 -1.72
CA VAL A 74 -0.30 -4.26 -2.35
C VAL A 74 -0.87 -5.35 -1.46
N TRP A 75 -2.19 -5.44 -1.35
CA TRP A 75 -2.84 -6.46 -0.52
C TRP A 75 -4.18 -6.90 -1.09
N SER A 76 -4.69 -8.03 -0.60
CA SER A 76 -5.99 -8.58 -0.97
C SER A 76 -6.81 -9.01 0.24
N THR A 77 -8.12 -8.87 0.13
CA THR A 77 -9.08 -9.46 1.07
C THR A 77 -9.10 -10.99 1.04
N ALA A 78 -8.46 -11.62 0.05
CA ALA A 78 -8.18 -13.06 0.03
C ALA A 78 -7.23 -13.52 1.14
N GLY A 79 -6.54 -12.57 1.79
CA GLY A 79 -5.84 -12.82 3.06
C GLY A 79 -4.33 -12.62 3.01
N TYR A 80 -3.82 -11.85 2.05
CA TYR A 80 -2.38 -11.60 1.92
C TYR A 80 -2.05 -10.12 1.70
N GLY A 81 -0.86 -9.74 2.13
CA GLY A 81 -0.25 -8.43 1.86
C GLY A 81 1.21 -8.59 1.44
N VAL A 82 1.68 -7.71 0.55
CA VAL A 82 3.07 -7.67 0.08
C VAL A 82 3.59 -6.25 0.16
N LEU A 83 4.61 -6.04 1.00
CA LEU A 83 5.37 -4.80 1.09
C LEU A 83 6.77 -5.03 0.50
N VAL A 84 7.20 -4.13 -0.37
CA VAL A 84 8.60 -4.09 -0.84
C VAL A 84 9.27 -2.86 -0.27
N ASP A 85 10.40 -3.03 0.41
CA ASP A 85 11.18 -1.89 0.92
C ASP A 85 11.87 -1.17 -0.24
N SER A 86 11.25 -0.08 -0.71
CA SER A 86 11.73 0.67 -1.84
C SER A 86 11.29 2.13 -1.82
N ASP A 87 12.08 2.99 -2.46
CA ASP A 87 11.73 4.38 -2.73
C ASP A 87 11.03 4.46 -4.09
N GLY A 88 9.72 4.25 -4.04
CA GLY A 88 8.88 4.06 -5.21
C GLY A 88 8.95 2.64 -5.78
N ALA A 89 7.95 2.30 -6.59
CA ALA A 89 7.90 1.03 -7.31
C ALA A 89 6.88 1.10 -8.45
N HIS A 90 7.11 0.32 -9.50
CA HIS A 90 6.18 0.14 -10.59
C HIS A 90 5.51 -1.23 -10.48
N TYR A 91 4.21 -1.28 -10.71
CA TYR A 91 3.40 -2.49 -10.64
C TYR A 91 2.75 -2.76 -11.99
N ALA A 92 2.79 -4.01 -12.43
CA ALA A 92 1.88 -4.54 -13.45
C ALA A 92 0.98 -5.60 -12.79
N LEU A 93 -0.30 -5.25 -12.62
CA LEU A 93 -1.30 -6.09 -11.99
C LEU A 93 -2.16 -6.78 -13.04
N HIS A 94 -2.16 -8.10 -13.01
CA HIS A 94 -2.92 -8.96 -13.92
C HIS A 94 -3.74 -9.95 -13.12
N ASP A 95 -4.71 -10.59 -13.79
CA ASP A 95 -5.47 -11.64 -13.14
C ASP A 95 -4.55 -12.81 -12.74
N GLY A 96 -4.47 -13.08 -11.44
CA GLY A 96 -3.58 -14.08 -10.84
C GLY A 96 -2.09 -13.75 -10.81
N ARG A 97 -1.66 -12.51 -11.14
CA ARG A 97 -0.23 -12.16 -11.20
C ARG A 97 0.05 -10.70 -10.84
N ILE A 98 1.13 -10.50 -10.08
CA ILE A 98 1.66 -9.18 -9.71
C ILE A 98 3.15 -9.15 -10.09
N ASP A 99 3.55 -8.27 -11.00
CA ASP A 99 4.95 -7.96 -11.26
C ASP A 99 5.30 -6.59 -10.67
N ILE A 100 6.40 -6.51 -9.93
CA ILE A 100 6.92 -5.28 -9.31
C ILE A 100 8.37 -5.08 -9.76
N ASP A 101 8.66 -3.89 -10.27
CA ASP A 101 9.99 -3.49 -10.73
C ASP A 101 10.25 -2.00 -10.48
N HIS A 102 11.33 -1.46 -11.07
CA HIS A 102 11.84 -0.10 -10.81
C HIS A 102 12.08 0.16 -9.31
N LEU A 103 12.68 -0.84 -8.65
CA LEU A 103 12.99 -0.80 -7.22
C LEU A 103 14.31 -0.06 -6.99
N SER A 104 14.36 0.76 -5.94
CA SER A 104 15.48 1.64 -5.63
C SER A 104 16.70 0.94 -5.03
N LYS A 105 16.57 -0.33 -4.59
CA LYS A 105 17.62 -1.07 -3.87
C LYS A 105 18.06 -2.31 -4.66
N PRO A 106 19.38 -2.60 -4.73
CA PRO A 106 19.89 -3.80 -5.38
C PRO A 106 19.66 -5.08 -4.56
N ALA A 107 19.70 -4.97 -3.23
CA ALA A 107 19.24 -6.02 -2.32
C ALA A 107 17.77 -5.75 -1.97
N LEU A 108 16.90 -6.71 -2.25
CA LEU A 108 15.47 -6.55 -2.07
C LEU A 108 15.01 -7.15 -0.75
N ASP A 109 14.35 -6.32 0.06
CA ASP A 109 13.58 -6.79 1.22
C ASP A 109 12.10 -6.83 0.84
N VAL A 110 11.54 -8.04 0.82
CA VAL A 110 10.14 -8.31 0.50
C VAL A 110 9.47 -8.95 1.71
N TYR A 111 8.41 -8.33 2.19
CA TYR A 111 7.63 -8.80 3.33
C TYR A 111 6.31 -9.36 2.84
N LEU A 112 6.07 -10.63 3.14
CA LEU A 112 4.82 -11.33 2.85
C LEU A 112 4.02 -11.47 4.15
N MET A 113 2.77 -11.04 4.14
CA MET A 113 1.87 -11.02 5.29
C MET A 113 0.66 -11.92 5.01
N ALA A 114 0.16 -12.61 6.04
CA ALA A 114 -1.01 -13.49 5.93
C ALA A 114 -2.02 -13.18 7.03
N GLY A 115 -3.27 -12.92 6.66
CA GLY A 115 -4.33 -12.57 7.60
C GLY A 115 -5.48 -11.82 6.98
N ASP A 116 -6.50 -11.56 7.79
CA ASP A 116 -7.56 -10.63 7.43
C ASP A 116 -7.03 -9.18 7.44
N PRO A 117 -7.75 -8.21 6.83
CA PRO A 117 -7.24 -6.85 6.68
C PRO A 117 -6.76 -6.20 8.00
N PRO A 118 -7.48 -6.28 9.14
CA PRO A 118 -6.98 -5.73 10.40
C PRO A 118 -5.62 -6.28 10.81
N ARG A 119 -5.37 -7.58 10.60
CA ARG A 119 -4.08 -8.20 10.89
C ARG A 119 -2.99 -7.71 9.94
N LEU A 120 -3.29 -7.63 8.64
CA LEU A 120 -2.33 -7.12 7.64
C LEU A 120 -1.86 -5.70 7.97
N PHE A 121 -2.79 -4.81 8.35
CA PHE A 121 -2.44 -3.44 8.73
C PHE A 121 -1.74 -3.35 10.10
N GLY A 122 -1.99 -4.29 11.01
CA GLY A 122 -1.22 -4.43 12.25
C GLY A 122 0.23 -4.82 11.98
N GLU A 123 0.46 -5.85 11.14
CA GLU A 123 1.79 -6.30 10.75
C GLU A 123 2.53 -5.21 9.95
N LEU A 124 1.83 -4.48 9.07
CA LEU A 124 2.39 -3.31 8.39
C LEU A 124 2.85 -2.24 9.39
N ALA A 125 2.04 -1.92 10.40
CA ALA A 125 2.39 -0.95 11.43
C ALA A 125 3.57 -1.41 12.31
N ASP A 126 3.70 -2.71 12.59
CA ASP A 126 4.86 -3.26 13.30
C ASP A 126 6.15 -3.08 12.50
N LEU A 127 6.08 -3.17 11.17
CA LEU A 127 7.22 -2.99 10.26
C LEU A 127 7.54 -1.51 9.98
N SER A 128 6.54 -0.69 9.70
CA SER A 128 6.71 0.71 9.28
C SER A 128 6.61 1.73 10.41
N GLY A 129 6.22 1.29 11.61
CA GLY A 129 5.99 2.13 12.77
C GLY A 129 4.52 2.44 13.02
N HIS A 130 4.13 2.36 14.30
CA HIS A 130 2.80 2.74 14.76
C HIS A 130 2.65 4.26 14.79
N ALA A 131 1.47 4.74 14.38
CA ALA A 131 1.16 6.17 14.48
C ALA A 131 1.07 6.60 15.96
N PRO A 132 1.76 7.68 16.37
CA PRO A 132 1.62 8.21 17.72
C PRO A 132 0.19 8.75 17.93
N LEU A 133 -0.27 8.72 19.17
CA LEU A 133 -1.55 9.35 19.52
C LEU A 133 -1.46 10.86 19.31
N PHE A 134 -2.38 11.41 18.52
CA PHE A 134 -2.56 12.85 18.42
C PHE A 134 -3.09 13.42 19.74
N PRO A 135 -2.84 14.71 20.03
CA PRO A 135 -3.50 15.40 21.13
C PRO A 135 -5.03 15.26 21.03
N LYS A 136 -5.73 15.11 22.15
CA LYS A 136 -7.19 14.87 22.17
C LYS A 136 -8.00 15.93 21.41
N TRP A 137 -7.55 17.18 21.42
CA TRP A 137 -8.22 18.28 20.72
C TRP A 137 -8.19 18.13 19.19
N ALA A 138 -7.26 17.34 18.63
CA ALA A 138 -7.14 17.12 17.19
C ALA A 138 -8.31 16.29 16.61
N SER A 139 -9.09 15.61 17.46
CA SER A 139 -10.33 14.94 17.06
C SER A 139 -11.56 15.88 17.07
N GLY A 140 -11.39 17.15 17.44
CA GLY A 140 -12.42 18.17 17.39
C GLY A 140 -12.55 18.81 15.99
N PHE A 141 -13.44 19.80 15.89
CA PHE A 141 -13.53 20.65 14.71
C PHE A 141 -12.31 21.58 14.61
N ILE A 142 -11.73 21.69 13.41
CA ILE A 142 -10.58 22.56 13.11
C ILE A 142 -10.98 23.50 11.96
N ASN A 143 -10.89 24.81 12.18
CA ASN A 143 -11.08 25.81 11.13
C ASN A 143 -9.70 26.26 10.60
N SER A 144 -9.47 26.11 9.29
CA SER A 144 -8.28 26.61 8.61
C SER A 144 -8.69 27.73 7.66
N GLN A 145 -8.06 28.91 7.80
CA GLN A 145 -8.35 30.09 6.98
C GLN A 145 -7.04 30.78 6.58
N TRP A 146 -6.94 31.11 5.30
CA TRP A 146 -5.85 31.93 4.79
C TRP A 146 -6.30 33.39 4.71
N GLY A 147 -5.44 34.31 5.18
CA GLY A 147 -5.75 35.75 5.22
C GLY A 147 -6.69 36.12 6.37
N ILE A 148 -6.30 35.78 7.60
CA ILE A 148 -7.02 36.11 8.83
C ILE A 148 -6.11 36.93 9.75
N ASP A 149 -6.66 37.95 10.42
CA ASP A 149 -5.99 38.69 11.49
C ASP A 149 -6.53 38.36 12.89
N GLU A 150 -5.97 38.98 13.93
CA GLU A 150 -6.41 38.76 15.31
C GLU A 150 -7.83 39.24 15.58
N GLN A 151 -8.23 40.36 14.98
CA GLN A 151 -9.57 40.93 15.19
C GLN A 151 -10.64 39.99 14.62
N GLU A 152 -10.41 39.50 13.41
CA GLU A 152 -11.26 38.52 12.73
C GLU A 152 -11.30 37.20 13.49
N PHE A 153 -10.14 36.69 13.96
CA PHE A 153 -10.07 35.48 14.78
C PHE A 153 -10.94 35.60 16.04
N ARG A 154 -10.81 36.70 16.78
CA ARG A 154 -11.57 36.97 18.01
C ARG A 154 -13.07 37.15 17.78
N ALA A 155 -13.49 37.46 16.56
CA ALA A 155 -14.90 37.50 16.19
C ALA A 155 -15.47 36.11 15.86
N ILE A 156 -14.62 35.13 15.52
CA ILE A 156 -15.00 33.74 15.20
C ILE A 156 -15.08 32.87 16.46
N VAL A 157 -14.13 33.05 17.40
CA VAL A 157 -14.05 32.26 18.66
C VAL A 157 -14.88 32.82 19.79
#